data_AF-A0A510KUC8-F1
#
_entry.id   AF-A0A510KUC8-F1
#
_cell.length_a   1.000
_cell.length_b   1.000
_cell.length_c   1.000
_cell.angle_alpha   90.00
_cell.angle_beta   90.00
_cell.angle_gamma   90.00
#
_symmetry.space_group_name_H-M   'P 1'
#
loop_
_entity.id
_entity.type
_entity.pdbx_description
1 polymer ?
#
loop_
_entity_poly.entity_id
_entity_poly.type
_entity_poly.pdbx_seq_one_letter_code
_entity_poly.pdbx_strand_id
1 'polypeptide(L)'
;MTNNLRKAKKDLCAFAKKCKDFKYTDSALITFLITGVVNISNNLFSAETNKNIDNQKQAIHTSIKDIHQEVQKTREENNKLLKKQIWN
;
A
#
# COMPACT_ATOMS: atom_id res chain seq x y z
N MET A 1 -14.08 31.65 -2.38
CA MET A 1 -13.51 30.49 -1.67
C MET A 1 -14.63 29.51 -1.34
N THR A 2 -14.63 28.32 -1.93
CA THR A 2 -15.65 27.29 -1.69
C THR A 2 -15.42 26.66 -0.30
N ASN A 3 -16.33 26.93 0.63
CA ASN A 3 -16.31 26.27 1.93
C ASN A 3 -16.89 24.86 1.79
N ASN A 4 -16.00 23.87 1.68
CA ASN A 4 -16.34 22.45 1.54
C ASN A 4 -17.18 21.94 2.72
N LEU A 5 -16.95 22.44 3.94
CA LEU A 5 -17.76 22.10 5.12
C LEU A 5 -19.20 22.62 4.98
N ARG A 6 -19.36 23.83 4.43
CA ARG A 6 -20.69 24.40 4.14
C ARG A 6 -21.44 23.56 3.09
N LYS A 7 -20.73 22.98 2.13
CA LYS A 7 -21.32 22.07 1.13
C LYS A 7 -21.72 20.74 1.78
N ALA A 8 -20.83 20.10 2.55
CA ALA A 8 -21.11 18.86 3.26
C ALA A 8 -22.35 18.97 4.18
N LYS A 9 -22.49 20.09 4.90
CA LYS A 9 -23.68 20.38 5.70
C LYS A 9 -24.97 20.43 4.85
N LYS A 10 -24.92 21.10 3.69
CA LYS A 10 -26.07 21.19 2.78
C LYS A 10 -26.45 19.82 2.21
N ASP A 11 -25.46 19.04 1.80
CA ASP A 11 -25.67 17.72 1.22
C ASP A 11 -26.25 16.74 2.26
N LEU A 12 -25.73 16.76 3.49
CA LEU A 12 -26.25 15.95 4.59
C LEU A 12 -27.69 16.36 5.00
N CYS A 13 -28.01 17.66 4.96
CA CYS A 13 -29.35 18.15 5.19
C CYS A 13 -30.32 17.74 4.07
N ALA A 14 -29.88 17.80 2.80
CA ALA A 14 -30.67 17.34 1.66
C ALA A 14 -30.92 15.83 1.71
N PHE A 15 -29.93 15.05 2.15
CA PHE A 15 -30.07 13.63 2.40
C PHE A 15 -31.10 13.34 3.49
N ALA A 16 -31.03 14.04 4.62
CA ALA A 16 -32.00 13.88 5.71
C ALA A 16 -33.44 14.18 5.31
N LYS A 17 -33.66 15.13 4.40
CA LYS A 17 -35.00 15.39 3.86
C LYS A 17 -35.57 14.24 3.03
N LYS A 18 -34.72 13.38 2.46
CA LYS A 18 -35.12 12.23 1.64
C LYS A 18 -35.33 10.96 2.47
N CYS A 19 -34.70 10.88 3.64
CA CYS A 19 -34.75 9.71 4.52
C CYS A 19 -35.78 9.95 5.64
N LYS A 20 -36.91 9.23 5.59
CA LYS A 20 -38.03 9.41 6.54
C LYS A 20 -37.61 9.25 8.02
N ASP A 21 -36.62 8.41 8.29
CA ASP A 21 -36.18 8.06 9.65
C ASP A 21 -34.84 8.71 10.06
N PHE A 22 -34.31 9.63 9.24
CA PHE A 22 -33.03 10.27 9.53
C PHE A 22 -33.19 11.77 9.66
N LYS A 23 -32.95 12.30 10.86
CA LYS A 23 -32.97 13.73 11.15
C LYS A 23 -31.56 14.31 11.12
N TYR A 24 -31.38 15.41 10.39
CA TYR A 24 -30.14 16.17 10.45
C TYR A 24 -29.88 16.69 11.87
N THR A 25 -28.67 16.47 12.37
CA THR A 25 -28.13 17.05 13.60
C THR A 25 -26.66 17.38 13.40
N ASP A 26 -26.11 18.30 14.18
CA ASP A 26 -24.68 18.62 14.08
C ASP A 26 -23.80 17.43 14.52
N SER A 27 -24.28 16.60 15.44
CA SER A 27 -23.65 15.33 15.81
C SER A 27 -23.65 14.31 14.65
N ALA A 28 -24.70 14.27 13.82
CA ALA A 28 -24.70 13.46 12.60
C ALA A 28 -23.67 13.95 11.57
N LEU A 29 -23.47 15.27 11.46
CA LEU A 29 -22.41 15.83 10.60
C LEU A 29 -21.02 15.45 11.10
N ILE A 30 -20.76 15.58 12.40
CA ILE A 30 -19.49 15.17 13.01
C ILE A 30 -19.24 13.67 12.81
N THR A 31 -20.26 12.84 13.06
CA THR A 31 -20.19 11.39 12.85
C THR A 31 -19.93 11.04 11.39
N PHE A 32 -20.61 11.68 10.44
CA PHE A 32 -20.38 11.50 9.01
C PHE A 32 -18.94 11.81 8.61
N LEU A 33 -18.37 12.90 9.14
CA LEU A 33 -16.99 13.30 8.86
C LEU A 33 -15.98 12.32 9.46
N ILE A 34 -16.15 11.92 10.73
CA ILE A 34 -15.27 10.96 11.40
C ILE A 34 -15.32 9.60 10.69
N THR A 35 -16.51 9.07 10.45
CA THR A 35 -16.70 7.79 9.77
C THR A 35 -16.16 7.82 8.34
N GLY A 36 -16.35 8.93 7.62
CA GLY A 36 -15.79 9.13 6.29
C GLY A 36 -14.25 9.06 6.29
N VAL A 37 -13.59 9.71 7.24
CA VAL A 37 -12.12 9.70 7.35
C VAL A 37 -11.60 8.31 7.75
N VAL A 38 -12.22 7.67 8.75
CA VAL A 38 -11.80 6.34 9.24
C VAL A 38 -11.95 5.26 8.16
N ASN A 39 -13.04 5.29 7.39
CA ASN A 39 -13.25 4.29 6.33
C ASN A 39 -12.25 4.45 5.17
N ILE A 40 -11.85 5.69 4.85
CA ILE A 40 -10.81 5.96 3.85
C ILE A 40 -9.45 5.52 4.39
N SER A 41 -9.12 5.79 5.67
CA SER A 41 -7.83 5.43 6.22
C SER A 41 -7.59 3.92 6.28
N ASN A 42 -8.62 3.16 6.62
CA ASN A 42 -8.50 1.73 6.82
C ASN A 42 -8.48 0.92 5.51
N ASN A 43 -9.06 1.45 4.43
CA ASN A 43 -9.18 0.72 3.16
C ASN A 43 -8.27 1.25 2.06
N LEU A 44 -8.05 2.57 1.96
CA LEU A 44 -7.30 3.18 0.86
C LEU A 44 -5.79 3.24 1.14
N PHE A 45 -5.38 3.70 2.33
CA PHE A 45 -3.95 3.82 2.67
C PHE A 45 -3.32 2.48 3.08
N SER A 46 -4.10 1.55 3.65
CA SER A 46 -3.63 0.20 3.96
C SER A 46 -3.36 -0.63 2.70
N ALA A 47 -4.18 -0.47 1.64
CA ALA A 47 -3.96 -1.13 0.36
C ALA A 47 -2.69 -0.66 -0.36
N GLU A 48 -2.33 0.62 -0.20
CA GLU A 48 -1.09 1.19 -0.75
C GLU A 48 0.15 0.71 0.01
N THR A 49 0.06 0.61 1.34
CA THR A 49 1.17 0.13 2.20
C THR A 49 1.50 -1.34 1.92
N ASN A 50 0.49 -2.21 1.73
CA ASN A 50 0.71 -3.63 1.45
C ASN A 50 1.43 -3.87 0.10
N LYS A 51 1.10 -3.10 -0.94
CA LYS A 51 1.76 -3.20 -2.26
C LYS A 51 3.24 -2.85 -2.19
N ASN A 52 3.61 -1.85 -1.40
CA ASN A 52 5.02 -1.45 -1.23
C ASN A 52 5.83 -2.56 -0.54
N ILE A 53 5.28 -3.18 0.51
CA ILE A 53 5.94 -4.27 1.25
C ILE A 53 6.13 -5.51 0.36
N ASP A 54 5.13 -5.87 -0.44
CA ASP A 54 5.24 -7.03 -1.34
C ASP A 54 6.26 -6.79 -2.46
N ASN A 55 6.30 -5.59 -3.03
CA ASN A 55 7.31 -5.23 -4.03
C ASN A 55 8.73 -5.30 -3.44
N GLN A 56 8.93 -4.83 -2.20
CA GLN A 56 10.22 -4.93 -1.50
C GLN A 56 10.61 -6.38 -1.22
N LYS A 57 9.66 -7.23 -0.80
CA LYS A 57 9.90 -8.68 -0.64
C LYS A 57 10.35 -9.35 -1.94
N GLN A 58 9.68 -9.05 -3.05
CA GLN A 58 10.02 -9.61 -4.36
C GLN A 58 11.41 -9.17 -4.83
N ALA A 59 11.76 -7.89 -4.62
CA ALA A 59 13.08 -7.37 -4.94
C ALA A 59 14.18 -8.10 -4.14
N ILE A 60 14.00 -8.26 -2.83
CA ILE A 60 14.95 -8.97 -1.96
C ILE A 60 15.11 -10.43 -2.39
N HIS A 61 13.99 -11.13 -2.66
CA HIS A 61 14.02 -12.52 -3.10
C HIS A 61 14.80 -12.69 -4.42
N THR A 62 14.59 -11.76 -5.36
CA THR A 62 15.30 -11.75 -6.64
C THR A 62 16.80 -11.51 -6.42
N SER A 63 17.18 -10.50 -5.62
CA SER A 63 18.58 -10.22 -5.32
C SER A 63 19.29 -11.41 -4.67
N ILE A 64 18.66 -12.11 -3.72
CA ILE A 64 19.24 -13.30 -3.09
C ILE A 64 19.46 -14.41 -4.12
N LYS A 65 18.50 -14.62 -5.02
CA LYS A 65 18.61 -15.63 -6.08
C LYS A 65 19.76 -15.29 -7.04
N ASP A 66 19.90 -14.04 -7.44
CA ASP A 66 20.95 -13.60 -8.35
C ASP A 66 22.34 -13.75 -7.70
N ILE A 67 22.49 -13.32 -6.45
CA ILE A 67 23.73 -13.51 -5.67
C ILE A 67 24.08 -15.00 -5.58
N HIS A 68 23.09 -15.86 -5.32
CA HIS A 68 23.33 -17.30 -5.26
C HIS A 68 23.86 -17.84 -6.59
N GLN A 69 23.25 -17.43 -7.72
CA GLN A 69 23.71 -17.85 -9.04
C GLN A 69 25.11 -17.34 -9.37
N GLU A 70 25.41 -16.09 -9.02
CA GLU A 70 26.73 -15.49 -9.23
C GLU A 70 27.80 -16.24 -8.43
N VAL A 71 27.55 -16.51 -7.15
CA VAL A 71 28.46 -17.29 -6.30
C VAL A 71 28.72 -18.69 -6.85
N GLN A 72 27.69 -19.37 -7.38
CA GLN A 72 27.88 -20.69 -8.00
C GLN A 72 28.73 -20.61 -9.26
N LYS A 73 28.46 -19.66 -10.15
CA LYS A 73 29.27 -19.46 -11.36
C LYS A 73 30.73 -19.15 -11.03
N THR A 74 30.98 -18.24 -10.08
CA THR A 74 32.34 -17.91 -9.64
C THR A 74 33.05 -19.14 -9.07
N ARG A 75 32.37 -19.99 -8.31
CA ARG A 75 32.95 -21.25 -7.79
C ARG A 75 33.31 -22.22 -8.92
N GLU A 76 32.43 -22.37 -9.91
CA GLU A 76 32.70 -23.24 -11.07
C GLU A 76 33.88 -22.74 -11.89
N GLU A 77 33.96 -21.43 -12.16
CA GLU A 77 35.06 -20.80 -12.88
C GLU A 77 36.39 -20.95 -12.14
N ASN A 78 36.40 -20.68 -10.83
CA ASN A 78 37.58 -20.89 -9.99
C ASN A 78 38.06 -22.35 -10.02
N ASN A 79 37.14 -23.33 -9.96
CA ASN A 79 37.49 -24.74 -10.02
C ASN A 79 38.09 -25.13 -11.38
N LYS A 80 37.57 -24.58 -12.50
CA LYS A 80 38.16 -24.77 -13.83
C LYS A 80 39.57 -24.22 -13.91
N LEU A 81 39.80 -23.03 -13.37
CA LEU A 81 41.13 -22.39 -13.35
C LEU A 81 42.14 -23.19 -12.51
N LEU A 82 41.75 -23.65 -11.32
CA LEU A 82 42.60 -24.47 -10.46
C LEU A 82 42.99 -25.79 -11.13
N LYS A 83 42.04 -26.49 -11.75
CA LYS A 83 42.35 -27.73 -12.50
C LYS A 83 43.31 -27.47 -13.65
N LYS A 84 43.17 -26.36 -14.37
CA LYS A 84 44.09 -25.96 -15.44
C LYS A 84 45.50 -25.68 -14.90
N GLN A 85 45.63 -25.07 -13.72
CA GLN A 85 46.95 -24.85 -13.10
C GLN A 85 47.61 -26.14 -12.61
N ILE A 86 46.84 -27.12 -12.14
CA ILE A 86 47.38 -28.39 -11.62
C ILE A 86 47.86 -29.31 -12.76
N TRP A 87 47.23 -29.25 -13.94
CA TRP A 87 47.51 -30.13 -15.08
C TRP A 87 48.49 -29.56 -16.11
N ASN A 88 49.01 -28.35 -15.90
CA ASN A 88 50.05 -27.70 -16.73
C ASN A 88 51.43 -27.88 -16.09
#